data_AF-A0A8S9IR50-F1
#
_entry.id   AF-A0A8S9IR50-F1
#
_cell.length_a   1.000
_cell.length_b   1.000
_cell.length_c   1.000
_cell.angle_alpha   90.00
_cell.angle_beta   90.00
_cell.angle_gamma   90.00
#
_symmetry.space_group_name_H-M   'P 1'
#
loop_
_entity.id
_entity.type
_entity.pdbx_description
1 polymer ?
#
loop_
_entity_poly.entity_id
_entity_poly.type
_entity_poly.pdbx_seq_one_letter_code
_entity_poly.pdbx_strand_id
1 'polypeptide(L)'
;MDLWRLALGRLGYTNAGFHTWLAFSEWLMLRDRVAPMLLKRLVASATIYSIWSDRNKRYHDSISTPAAVIFKRLDRFIRDAILSKRNQKHSCGLMQHWLLR
;
A
#
# COMPACT_ATOMS: atom_id res chain seq x y z
N MET A 1 -5.60 -11.20 3.84
CA MET A 1 -6.50 -10.62 2.83
C MET A 1 -6.96 -9.21 3.20
N ASP A 2 -7.27 -8.94 4.46
CA ASP A 2 -7.91 -7.68 4.85
C ASP A 2 -7.01 -6.44 4.72
N LEU A 3 -5.71 -6.55 4.99
CA LEU A 3 -4.80 -5.42 4.79
C LEU A 3 -4.69 -5.01 3.32
N TRP A 4 -4.67 -5.97 2.38
CA TRP A 4 -4.68 -5.68 0.95
C TRP A 4 -5.99 -5.02 0.53
N ARG A 5 -7.13 -5.47 1.07
CA ARG A 5 -8.43 -4.82 0.82
C ARG A 5 -8.43 -3.36 1.27
N LEU A 6 -7.88 -3.07 2.45
CA LEU A 6 -7.75 -1.69 2.95
C LEU A 6 -6.80 -0.85 2.07
N ALA A 7 -5.63 -1.39 1.72
CA ALA A 7 -4.65 -0.70 0.88
C ALA A 7 -5.17 -0.44 -0.54
N LEU A 8 -5.81 -1.43 -1.16
CA LEU A 8 -6.39 -1.32 -2.51
C LEU A 8 -7.62 -0.42 -2.52
N GLY A 9 -8.48 -0.50 -1.51
CA GLY A 9 -9.60 0.41 -1.33
C GLY A 9 -9.11 1.85 -1.22
N ARG A 10 -8.02 2.09 -0.48
CA ARG A 10 -7.39 3.41 -0.36
C ARG A 10 -6.80 3.93 -1.68
N LEU A 11 -6.32 3.03 -2.53
CA LEU A 11 -5.89 3.35 -3.89
C LEU A 11 -7.07 3.56 -4.86
N GLY A 12 -8.29 3.18 -4.47
CA GLY A 12 -9.49 3.30 -5.29
C GLY A 12 -9.87 2.06 -6.09
N TYR A 13 -9.27 0.91 -5.81
CA TYR A 13 -9.66 -0.37 -6.42
C TYR A 13 -10.79 -1.00 -5.59
N THR A 14 -11.90 -1.32 -6.25
CA THR A 14 -13.09 -1.90 -5.61
C THR A 14 -13.01 -3.42 -5.50
N ASN A 15 -12.34 -4.10 -6.44
CA ASN A 15 -12.21 -5.54 -6.43
C ASN A 15 -10.97 -5.99 -7.21
N ALA A 16 -9.83 -6.19 -6.52
CA ALA A 16 -8.63 -6.71 -7.16
C ALA A 16 -7.65 -7.29 -6.12
N GLY A 17 -8.02 -8.39 -5.48
CA GLY A 17 -6.99 -9.28 -4.93
C GLY A 17 -6.25 -9.93 -6.10
N PHE A 18 -4.95 -9.72 -6.24
CA PHE A 18 -4.13 -10.57 -7.10
C PHE A 18 -3.95 -11.92 -6.41
N HIS A 19 -4.21 -13.00 -7.14
CA HIS A 19 -4.11 -14.38 -6.63
C HIS A 19 -2.80 -15.05 -7.06
N THR A 20 -2.02 -14.39 -7.92
CA THR A 20 -0.72 -14.86 -8.40
C THR A 20 0.30 -13.72 -8.39
N TRP A 21 1.58 -14.06 -8.27
CA TRP A 21 2.67 -13.09 -8.40
C TRP A 21 2.72 -12.47 -9.80
N LEU A 22 2.29 -13.21 -10.83
CA LEU A 22 2.20 -12.69 -12.19
C LEU A 22 1.16 -11.55 -12.27
N ALA A 23 -0.07 -11.79 -11.82
CA ALA A 23 -1.12 -10.77 -11.80
C ALA A 23 -0.74 -9.55 -10.94
N PHE A 24 -0.03 -9.77 -9.84
CA PHE A 24 0.52 -8.69 -9.02
C PHE A 24 1.54 -7.84 -9.80
N SER A 25 2.46 -8.50 -10.51
CA SER A 25 3.52 -7.84 -11.27
C SER A 25 2.95 -7.07 -12.47
N GLU A 26 1.98 -7.66 -13.17
CA GLU A 26 1.20 -7.01 -14.22
C GLU A 26 0.46 -5.78 -13.67
N TRP A 27 -0.21 -5.91 -12.53
CA TRP A 27 -0.85 -4.78 -11.86
C TRP A 27 0.16 -3.68 -11.49
N LEU A 28 1.35 -4.02 -10.99
CA LEU A 28 2.39 -3.02 -10.68
C LEU A 28 2.91 -2.28 -11.91
N MET A 29 2.87 -2.90 -13.08
CA MET A 29 3.29 -2.32 -14.36
C MET A 29 2.14 -1.66 -15.12
N LEU A 30 0.89 -1.93 -14.75
CA LEU A 30 -0.28 -1.36 -15.38
C LEU A 30 -0.37 0.15 -15.14
N ARG A 31 -0.39 0.92 -16.24
CA ARG A 31 -0.71 2.35 -16.27
C ARG A 31 -2.21 2.52 -16.41
N ASP A 32 -2.91 2.65 -15.29
CA ASP A 32 -4.33 2.94 -15.24
C ASP A 32 -4.59 4.38 -14.75
N ARG A 33 -5.85 4.82 -14.82
CA ARG A 33 -6.29 6.13 -14.30
C ARG A 33 -6.65 6.10 -12.81
N VAL A 34 -6.56 4.94 -12.15
CA VAL A 34 -6.98 4.74 -10.77
C VAL A 34 -5.91 5.29 -9.82
N ALA A 35 -4.67 4.83 -10.00
CA ALA A 35 -3.55 5.25 -9.17
C ALA A 35 -2.24 5.38 -9.98
N PRO A 36 -1.42 6.42 -9.73
CA PRO A 36 -0.10 6.53 -10.33
C PRO A 36 0.77 5.31 -10.02
N MET A 37 1.56 4.87 -11.00
CA MET A 37 2.44 3.70 -10.87
C MET A 37 3.41 3.79 -9.68
N LEU A 38 3.94 4.99 -9.42
CA LEU A 38 4.82 5.23 -8.28
C LEU A 38 4.11 4.99 -6.95
N LEU A 39 2.85 5.43 -6.83
CA LEU A 39 2.03 5.21 -5.64
C LEU A 39 1.70 3.72 -5.47
N LYS A 40 1.34 3.03 -6.56
CA LYS A 40 1.08 1.57 -6.55
C LYS A 40 2.28 0.80 -6.01
N ARG A 41 3.49 1.09 -6.52
CA ARG A 41 4.73 0.45 -6.08
C ARG A 41 5.06 0.76 -4.62
N LEU A 42 4.93 2.02 -4.21
CA LEU A 42 5.18 2.42 -2.82
C LEU A 42 4.24 1.68 -1.85
N VAL A 43 2.93 1.70 -2.13
CA VAL A 43 1.92 1.02 -1.31
C VAL A 43 2.18 -0.47 -1.29
N ALA A 44 2.44 -1.08 -2.44
CA ALA A 44 2.66 -2.51 -2.53
C ALA A 44 3.88 -2.98 -1.71
N SER A 45 5.02 -2.28 -1.84
CA SER A 45 6.22 -2.57 -1.06
C SER A 45 5.96 -2.42 0.44
N ALA A 46 5.28 -1.34 0.86
CA ALA A 46 4.92 -1.12 2.25
C ALA A 46 3.96 -2.18 2.80
N THR A 47 2.97 -2.61 2.00
CA THR A 47 2.02 -3.66 2.38
C THR A 47 2.71 -5.01 2.53
N ILE A 48 3.58 -5.40 1.58
CA ILE A 48 4.36 -6.64 1.67
C ILE A 48 5.22 -6.63 2.95
N TYR A 49 5.95 -5.56 3.19
CA TYR A 49 6.77 -5.42 4.40
C TYR A 49 5.94 -5.50 5.68
N SER A 50 4.78 -4.83 5.73
CA SER A 50 3.90 -4.85 6.89
C SER A 50 3.36 -6.25 7.19
N ILE A 51 2.99 -7.02 6.15
CA ILE A 51 2.55 -8.41 6.30
C ILE A 51 3.68 -9.28 6.82
N TRP A 52 4.86 -9.17 6.21
CA TRP A 52 6.03 -9.92 6.66
C TRP A 52 6.38 -9.59 8.11
N SER A 53 6.40 -8.31 8.48
CA SER A 53 6.71 -7.85 9.83
C SER A 53 5.71 -8.37 10.87
N ASP A 54 4.40 -8.32 10.58
CA ASP A 54 3.38 -8.86 11.50
C ASP A 54 3.49 -10.39 11.63
N ARG A 55 3.75 -11.11 10.52
CA ARG A 55 4.00 -12.56 10.58
C ARG A 55 5.23 -12.89 11.42
N ASN A 56 6.28 -12.10 11.31
CA ASN A 56 7.50 -12.30 12.08
C ASN A 56 7.26 -12.05 13.59
N LYS A 57 6.53 -10.98 13.93
CA LYS A 57 6.12 -10.71 15.32
C LYS A 57 5.23 -11.79 15.89
N ARG A 58 4.32 -12.35 15.08
CA ARG A 58 3.49 -13.47 15.54
C ARG A 58 4.30 -14.72 15.83
N TYR A 59 5.32 -14.98 15.02
CA TYR A 59 6.20 -16.13 15.19
C TYR A 59 7.07 -16.01 16.45
N HIS A 60 7.62 -14.82 16.73
CA HIS A 60 8.53 -14.61 17.85
C HIS A 60 7.83 -14.21 19.16
N ASP A 61 6.80 -13.36 19.09
CA ASP A 61 6.18 -12.73 20.25
C ASP A 61 4.76 -13.26 20.54
N SER A 62 4.22 -14.16 19.69
CA SER A 62 2.82 -14.61 19.73
C SER A 62 1.78 -13.48 19.63
N ILE A 63 2.18 -12.30 19.17
CA ILE A 63 1.30 -11.13 19.00
C ILE A 63 0.72 -11.12 17.59
N SER A 64 -0.60 -11.02 17.48
CA SER A 64 -1.30 -10.79 16.22
C SER A 64 -1.93 -9.40 16.22
N THR A 65 -1.46 -8.52 15.32
CA THR A 65 -1.99 -7.15 15.23
C THR A 65 -3.23 -7.11 14.33
N PRO A 66 -4.32 -6.43 14.72
CA PRO A 66 -5.47 -6.25 13.84
C PRO A 66 -5.09 -5.51 12.55
N ALA A 67 -5.64 -5.91 11.41
CA ALA A 67 -5.33 -5.33 10.10
C ALA A 67 -5.56 -3.81 10.04
N ALA A 68 -6.57 -3.30 10.75
CA ALA A 68 -6.85 -1.87 10.85
C ALA A 68 -5.71 -1.09 11.54
N VAL A 69 -5.08 -1.67 12.56
CA VAL A 69 -3.95 -1.04 13.27
C VAL A 69 -2.70 -1.03 12.38
N ILE A 70 -2.45 -2.13 11.66
CA ILE A 70 -1.37 -2.21 10.67
C ILE A 70 -1.61 -1.19 9.56
N PHE A 71 -2.83 -1.09 9.05
CA PHE A 71 -3.20 -0.13 8.02
C PHE A 71 -3.00 1.31 8.48
N LYS A 72 -3.32 1.65 9.73
CA LYS A 72 -3.09 2.99 10.27
C LYS A 72 -1.60 3.38 10.28
N ARG A 73 -0.72 2.42 10.58
CA ARG A 73 0.74 2.61 10.50
C ARG A 73 1.20 2.74 9.04
N LEU A 74 0.65 1.92 8.15
CA LEU A 74 0.93 1.98 6.72
C LEU A 74 0.49 3.34 6.14
N ASP A 75 -0.72 3.81 6.42
CA ASP A 75 -1.23 5.09 5.94
C ASP A 75 -0.34 6.25 6.36
N ARG A 76 0.08 6.28 7.63
CA ARG A 76 1.07 7.26 8.10
C ARG A 76 2.38 7.16 7.33
N PHE A 77 2.94 5.95 7.18
CA PHE A 77 4.17 5.74 6.43
C PHE A 77 4.09 6.23 4.98
N ILE A 78 2.99 5.95 4.28
CA ILE A 78 2.78 6.40 2.90
C ILE A 78 2.72 7.92 2.83
N ARG A 79 2.01 8.57 3.76
CA ARG A 79 1.96 10.04 3.84
C ARG A 79 3.33 10.63 4.08
N ASP A 80 4.08 10.10 5.05
CA ASP A 80 5.43 10.57 5.38
C ASP A 80 6.40 10.35 4.20
N ALA A 81 6.30 9.22 3.51
CA ALA A 81 7.09 8.93 2.31
C ALA A 81 6.77 9.87 1.14
N ILE A 82 5.50 10.25 0.95
CA ILE A 82 5.11 11.24 -0.07
C ILE A 82 5.60 12.63 0.34
N LEU A 83 5.41 13.03 1.60
CA LEU A 83 5.80 14.34 2.12
C LEU A 83 7.31 14.57 2.09
N SER A 84 8.10 13.56 2.47
CA SER A 84 9.57 13.62 2.40
C SER A 84 10.08 13.85 0.98
N LYS A 85 9.29 13.49 -0.04
CA LYS A 85 9.64 13.69 -1.45
C LYS A 85 8.92 14.87 -2.10
N ARG A 86 8.10 15.64 -1.37
CA ARG A 86 7.18 16.67 -1.91
C ARG A 86 7.81 17.65 -2.91
N ASN A 87 9.08 17.98 -2.73
CA ASN A 87 9.80 18.92 -3.59
C ASN A 87 10.31 18.30 -4.91
N GLN A 88 10.14 16.99 -5.11
CA GLN A 88 10.49 16.31 -6.35
C GLN A 88 9.30 16.37 -7.33
N LYS A 89 9.57 16.61 -8.61
CA LYS A 89 8.51 16.66 -9.65
C LYS A 89 7.62 15.42 -9.67
N HIS A 90 8.18 14.25 -9.34
CA HIS A 90 7.48 12.97 -9.33
C HIS A 90 6.49 12.77 -8.16
N SER A 91 6.56 13.57 -7.09
CA SER A 91 5.62 13.49 -5.97
C SER A 91 4.41 14.41 -6.13
N CYS A 92 4.42 15.29 -7.13
CA CYS A 92 3.30 16.20 -7.40
C CYS A 92 2.01 15.38 -7.65
N GLY A 93 0.94 15.69 -6.92
CA GLY A 93 -0.35 15.00 -7.02
C GLY A 93 -0.45 13.64 -6.31
N LEU A 94 0.64 13.01 -5.85
CA LEU A 94 0.56 11.69 -5.19
C LEU A 94 -0.27 11.72 -3.91
N MET A 95 -0.12 12.76 -3.09
CA MET A 95 -0.91 12.93 -1.87
C MET A 95 -2.40 13.11 -2.20
N GLN A 96 -2.73 13.82 -3.28
CA GLN A 96 -4.12 13.98 -3.71
C GLN A 96 -4.72 12.62 -4.07
N HIS A 97 -4.01 11.81 -4.86
CA HIS A 97 -4.43 10.44 -5.16
C HIS A 97 -4.60 9.56 -3.91
N TRP A 98 -3.82 9.78 -2.85
CA TRP A 98 -3.91 9.03 -1.59
C TRP A 98 -5.01 9.51 -0.62
N LEU A 99 -5.43 10.79 -0.72
CA LEU A 99 -6.42 11.39 0.18
C LEU A 99 -7.83 11.42 -0.39
N LEU A 100 -7.97 11.48 -1.71
CA LEU A 100 -9.25 11.68 -2.41
C LEU A 100 -10.17 10.42 -2.40
N ARG A 101 -9.76 9.33 -1.75
CA ARG A 101 -10.50 8.07 -1.64
C ARG A 101 -10.33 7.49 -0.24
#